data_AF-A0A9E5D4P9-F1
#
_entry.id   AF-A0A9E5D4P9-F1
#
_cell.length_a   1.000
_cell.length_b   1.000
_cell.length_c   1.000
_cell.angle_alpha   90.00
_cell.angle_beta   90.00
_cell.angle_gamma   90.00
#
_symmetry.space_group_name_H-M   'P 1'
#
loop_
_entity.id
_entity.type
_entity.pdbx_description
1 polymer ?
#
loop_
_entity_poly.entity_id
_entity_poly.type
_entity_poly.pdbx_seq_one_letter_code
_entity_poly.pdbx_strand_id
1 'polypeptide(L)' 'SAELQGSAPSGLTFLGIDARTGCLGVPGDWRVVGFGRVTVYQGSEWQTFNAGDRLPAGF' A
#
# COMPACT_ATOMS: atom_id res chain seq x y z
N SER A 1 0.23 -14.06 -5.13
CA SER A 1 1.27 -15.08 -4.96
C SER A 1 1.38 -15.38 -3.46
N ALA A 2 1.52 -16.64 -3.07
CA ALA A 2 1.60 -17.04 -1.66
C ALA A 2 2.97 -16.74 -1.04
N GLU A 3 4.00 -16.48 -1.85
CA GLU A 3 5.36 -16.20 -1.36
C GLU A 3 5.49 -14.92 -0.52
N LEU A 4 4.65 -13.90 -0.77
CA LEU A 4 4.68 -12.65 0.00
C LEU A 4 4.09 -12.81 1.40
N GLN A 5 3.14 -13.73 1.57
CA GLN A 5 2.37 -13.88 2.80
C GLN A 5 3.21 -14.47 3.94
N GLY A 6 4.17 -15.35 3.62
CA GLY A 6 5.08 -15.95 4.60
C GLY A 6 6.39 -15.20 4.83
N SER A 7 6.71 -14.21 3.99
CA SER A 7 7.99 -13.48 4.05
C SER A 7 7.86 -12.05 4.59
N ALA A 8 6.64 -11.55 4.76
CA ALA A 8 6.36 -10.24 5.34
C ALA A 8 6.85 -10.18 6.80
N PRO A 9 7.78 -9.28 7.15
CA PRO A 9 8.15 -9.05 8.54
C PRO A 9 6.92 -8.54 9.30
N SER A 10 6.69 -9.08 10.51
CA SER A 10 5.62 -8.59 11.36
C SER A 10 5.91 -7.15 11.83
N GLY A 11 4.86 -6.32 11.89
CA GLY A 11 4.98 -4.93 12.35
C GLY A 11 5.52 -3.94 11.32
N LEU A 12 5.76 -4.36 10.06
CA LEU A 12 6.10 -3.46 8.97
C LEU A 12 4.95 -3.37 7.96
N THR A 13 4.71 -2.16 7.44
CA THR A 13 3.84 -1.94 6.27
C THR A 13 4.73 -1.72 5.05
N PHE A 14 4.46 -2.42 3.97
CA PHE A 14 5.11 -2.20 2.68
C PHE A 14 4.08 -1.99 1.57
N LEU A 15 4.49 -1.25 0.54
CA LEU A 15 3.64 -0.85 -0.57
C LEU A 15 4.16 -1.45 -1.87
N GLY A 16 3.30 -2.17 -2.57
CA GLY A 16 3.46 -2.43 -4.00
C GLY A 16 2.91 -1.25 -4.77
N ILE A 17 3.74 -0.57 -5.55
CA ILE A 17 3.34 0.63 -6.31
C ILE A 17 3.58 0.38 -7.79
N ASP A 18 2.51 0.43 -8.58
CA ASP A 18 2.62 0.32 -10.03
C ASP A 18 3.44 1.48 -10.63
N ALA A 19 4.00 1.27 -11.82
CA ALA A 19 4.71 2.33 -12.54
C ALA A 19 3.82 3.57 -12.74
N ARG A 20 4.42 4.77 -12.61
CA ARG A 20 3.72 6.07 -12.71
C ARG A 20 2.56 6.23 -11.71
N THR A 21 2.72 5.62 -10.54
CA THR A 21 1.80 5.70 -9.39
C THR A 21 2.61 6.07 -8.15
N GLY A 22 1.96 6.69 -7.16
CA GLY A 22 2.59 7.06 -5.90
C GLY A 22 1.58 7.33 -4.80
N CYS A 23 2.09 7.68 -3.63
CA CYS A 23 1.29 8.11 -2.48
C CYS A 23 1.68 9.55 -2.13
N LEU A 24 0.70 10.43 -2.01
CA LEU A 24 0.91 11.84 -1.66
C LEU A 24 0.01 12.22 -0.49
N GLY A 25 0.57 12.91 0.49
CA GLY A 25 -0.14 13.27 1.70
C GLY A 25 0.78 13.66 2.85
N VAL A 26 0.18 13.71 4.04
CA VAL A 26 0.87 13.86 5.33
C VAL A 26 0.76 12.55 6.11
N PRO A 27 1.60 12.32 7.14
CA PRO A 27 1.45 11.13 7.98
C PRO A 27 0.01 10.95 8.48
N GLY A 28 -0.58 9.77 8.22
CA GLY A 28 -1.98 9.45 8.54
C GLY A 28 -3.04 9.92 7.52
N ASP A 29 -2.66 10.64 6.46
CA ASP A 29 -3.56 11.05 5.37
C ASP A 29 -2.87 10.92 4.01
N TRP A 30 -2.52 9.68 3.65
CA TRP A 30 -1.96 9.35 2.35
C TRP A 30 -3.05 9.04 1.34
N ARG A 31 -2.91 9.57 0.12
CA ARG A 31 -3.78 9.25 -1.02
C ARG A 31 -2.99 8.69 -2.18
N VAL A 32 -3.61 7.77 -2.91
CA VAL A 32 -3.03 7.22 -4.14
C VAL A 32 -3.15 8.25 -5.27
N VAL A 33 -2.05 8.49 -5.97
CA VAL A 33 -1.96 9.36 -7.14
C VAL A 33 -1.34 8.64 -8.33
N GLY A 34 -1.67 9.04 -9.55
CA GLY A 34 -1.14 8.46 -10.77
C GLY A 34 -2.15 7.55 -11.49
N PHE A 35 -1.63 6.65 -12.33
CA PHE A 35 -2.45 5.90 -13.31
C PHE A 35 -2.68 4.42 -12.96
N GLY A 36 -1.88 3.86 -12.05
CA GLY A 36 -1.98 2.48 -11.59
C GLY A 36 -2.58 2.38 -10.19
N ARG A 37 -2.22 1.30 -9.50
CA ARG A 37 -2.72 0.97 -8.17
C ARG A 37 -1.60 0.94 -7.13
N VAL A 38 -2.01 1.06 -5.87
CA VAL A 38 -1.15 0.81 -4.71
C VAL A 38 -1.72 -0.37 -3.95
N THR A 39 -0.88 -1.35 -3.62
CA THR A 39 -1.26 -2.46 -2.74
C THR A 39 -0.54 -2.30 -1.41
N VAL A 40 -1.31 -2.20 -0.33
CA VAL A 40 -0.81 -2.17 1.04
C VAL A 40 -0.74 -3.61 1.54
N TYR A 41 0.42 -4.01 2.03
CA TYR A 41 0.62 -5.31 2.67
C TYR A 41 0.88 -5.11 4.15
N GLN A 42 0.08 -5.81 4.98
CA GLN A 42 0.16 -5.76 6.44
C GLN A 42 0.04 -7.18 7.00
N GLY A 43 1.14 -7.69 7.56
CA GLY A 43 1.22 -9.08 8.00
C GLY A 43 0.87 -10.05 6.86
N SER A 44 -0.16 -10.86 7.05
CA SER A 44 -0.63 -11.83 6.06
C SER A 44 -1.74 -11.29 5.14
N GLU A 45 -2.14 -10.03 5.29
CA GLU A 45 -3.24 -9.44 4.53
C GLU A 45 -2.73 -8.38 3.55
N TRP A 46 -3.49 -8.17 2.48
CA TRP A 46 -3.25 -7.08 1.56
C TRP A 46 -4.54 -6.50 1.01
N GLN A 47 -4.48 -5.22 0.68
CA GLN A 47 -5.57 -4.51 0.03
C GLN A 47 -5.02 -3.61 -1.07
N THR A 48 -5.72 -3.58 -2.21
CA THR A 48 -5.37 -2.74 -3.36
C THR A 48 -6.28 -1.52 -3.40
N PHE A 49 -5.67 -0.37 -3.72
CA PHE A 49 -6.26 0.96 -3.75
C PHE A 49 -6.05 1.58 -5.13
N ASN A 50 -7.06 2.29 -5.62
CA ASN A 50 -7.03 3.00 -6.89
C ASN A 50 -6.67 4.47 -6.66
N ALA A 51 -6.36 5.19 -7.74
CA ALA A 51 -6.14 6.63 -7.69
C ALA A 51 -7.32 7.37 -7.03
N GLY A 52 -7.01 8.26 -6.11
CA GLY A 52 -8.00 8.99 -5.30
C GLY A 52 -8.36 8.33 -3.97
N ASP A 53 -8.11 7.01 -3.82
CA ASP A 53 -8.38 6.31 -2.57
C ASP A 53 -7.42 6.77 -1.46
N ARG A 54 -7.92 6.74 -0.23
CA ARG A 54 -7.14 6.99 0.99
C ARG A 54 -6.55 5.68 1.49
N LEU A 55 -5.27 5.69 1.82
CA LEU A 55 -4.62 4.54 2.45
C LEU A 55 -4.98 4.45 3.95
N PRO A 56 -4.86 3.27 4.57
CA PRO A 56 -5.05 3.11 6.01
C PRO A 56 -4.11 4.04 6.78
N ALA A 57 -4.59 4.61 7.88
CA ALA A 57 -3.74 5.34 8.81
C ALA A 57 -2.90 4.35 9.63
N GLY A 58 -1.72 4.75 10.07
CA GLY A 58 -0.90 3.96 11.01
C GLY A 58 0.46 3.48 10.50
N PHE A 59 0.93 4.01 9.36
CA PHE A 59 2.32 3.90 8.92
C PHE A 59 2.86 5.26 8.47
#